data_AF-A0A934QFG2-F1
#
_entry.id   AF-A0A934QFG2-F1
#
_cell.length_a   1.000
_cell.length_b   1.000
_cell.length_c   1.000
_cell.angle_alpha   90.00
_cell.angle_beta   90.00
_cell.angle_gamma   90.00
#
_symmetry.space_group_name_H-M   'P 1'
#
loop_
_entity.id
_entity.type
_entity.pdbx_description
1 polymer ?
#
loop_
_entity_poly.entity_id
_entity_poly.type
_entity_poly.pdbx_seq_one_letter_code
_entity_poly.pdbx_strand_id
1 'polypeptide(L)'
;MTMDSENSQQSQPPVAFAPPSPQYSSPPPQKRPSGIALSALIVGIVAFLVGLVPVIGIVLGLAGIGLGVFALIKKQPKGLAITGLALAAVALIASTVATAGLGAAVDSVSKEVKKAESAEVVEEEPAKVAEEPAPAPTPEPAPTSKPESKPEPKPQFTMGQKNAISKAKSYLDYSAFSRSGLIKQLEFEGFATDDATFAVDNVQADWNAQSAKKAADYLEYTAFSRDGLITQLEFEGFTPEEAAFGANAVGY
;
A
#
# COMPACT_ATOMS: atom_id res chain seq x y z
N MET A 1 6.59 103.23 -49.18
CA MET A 1 5.27 102.78 -49.71
C MET A 1 5.63 101.77 -50.79
N THR A 2 5.55 100.45 -50.62
CA THR A 2 4.60 99.58 -49.91
C THR A 2 5.36 98.37 -49.33
N MET A 3 4.95 97.88 -48.16
CA MET A 3 5.45 96.65 -47.56
C MET A 3 4.69 95.46 -48.17
N ASP A 4 5.40 94.56 -48.86
CA ASP A 4 4.89 93.24 -49.23
C ASP A 4 5.00 92.30 -48.02
N SER A 5 3.83 92.01 -47.43
CA SER A 5 3.67 90.96 -46.43
C SER A 5 3.33 89.65 -47.14
N GLU A 6 4.35 88.87 -47.51
CA GLU A 6 4.12 87.48 -47.92
C GLU A 6 4.11 86.54 -46.71
N ASN A 7 2.88 86.21 -46.36
CA ASN A 7 2.41 85.15 -45.48
C ASN A 7 2.95 83.77 -45.92
N SER A 8 4.05 83.31 -45.33
CA SER A 8 4.52 81.92 -45.50
C SER A 8 3.91 81.05 -44.41
N GLN A 9 2.78 80.42 -44.76
CA GLN A 9 2.09 79.42 -43.94
C GLN A 9 3.01 78.25 -43.59
N GLN A 10 3.13 77.99 -42.29
CA GLN A 10 3.75 76.80 -41.72
C GLN A 10 2.96 75.56 -42.14
N SER A 11 3.49 74.81 -43.10
CA SER A 11 2.89 73.57 -43.60
C SER A 11 2.98 72.48 -42.52
N GLN A 12 1.87 72.17 -41.86
CA GLN A 12 1.77 70.95 -41.05
C GLN A 12 1.62 69.73 -41.98
N PRO A 13 2.29 68.60 -41.68
CA PRO A 13 2.14 67.39 -42.48
C PRO A 13 0.72 66.80 -42.34
N PRO A 14 0.21 66.09 -43.36
CA PRO A 14 -1.15 65.58 -43.37
C PRO A 14 -1.35 64.53 -42.27
N VAL A 15 -2.45 64.68 -41.51
CA VAL A 15 -2.86 63.73 -40.47
C VAL A 15 -3.30 62.43 -41.16
N ALA A 16 -2.52 61.36 -40.96
CA ALA A 16 -2.87 60.05 -41.50
C ALA A 16 -4.10 59.50 -40.76
N PHE A 17 -5.23 59.42 -41.46
CA PHE A 17 -6.41 58.69 -40.98
C PHE A 17 -6.10 57.19 -40.95
N ALA A 18 -5.92 56.64 -39.75
CA ALA A 18 -5.80 55.19 -39.57
C ALA A 18 -7.18 54.53 -39.78
N PRO A 19 -7.27 53.42 -40.53
CA PRO A 19 -8.53 52.70 -40.71
C PRO A 19 -9.01 52.07 -39.39
N PRO A 20 -10.34 51.96 -39.17
CA PRO A 20 -10.88 51.32 -37.98
C PRO A 20 -10.48 49.84 -37.93
N SER A 21 -9.98 49.41 -36.77
CA SER A 21 -9.49 48.05 -36.57
C SER A 21 -10.63 47.02 -36.56
N PRO A 22 -10.45 45.85 -37.21
CA PRO A 22 -11.46 44.80 -37.25
C PRO A 22 -11.70 44.23 -35.84
N GLN A 23 -12.96 44.23 -35.42
CA GLN A 23 -13.41 43.63 -34.16
C GLN A 23 -13.39 42.10 -34.31
N TYR A 24 -12.27 41.47 -33.98
CA TYR A 24 -12.18 40.02 -33.88
C TYR A 24 -12.99 39.54 -32.66
N SER A 25 -14.15 38.93 -32.92
CA SER A 25 -14.86 38.16 -31.89
C SER A 25 -13.98 36.97 -31.51
N SER A 26 -13.55 36.93 -30.24
CA SER A 26 -12.75 35.81 -29.74
C SER A 26 -13.55 34.51 -29.82
N PRO A 27 -12.97 33.41 -30.33
CA PRO A 27 -13.65 32.11 -30.30
C PRO A 27 -13.96 31.71 -28.85
N PRO A 28 -15.06 31.00 -28.59
CA PRO A 28 -15.42 30.59 -27.24
C PRO A 28 -14.28 29.78 -26.62
N PRO A 29 -14.00 29.94 -25.31
CA PRO A 29 -12.89 29.27 -24.66
C PRO A 29 -13.06 27.75 -24.80
N GLN A 30 -12.20 27.12 -25.60
CA GLN A 30 -12.13 25.67 -25.69
C GLN A 30 -11.66 25.15 -24.33
N LYS A 31 -12.55 24.41 -23.66
CA LYS A 31 -12.24 23.74 -22.39
C LYS A 31 -11.11 22.75 -22.64
N ARG A 32 -9.91 23.11 -22.20
CA ARG A 32 -8.77 22.18 -22.17
C ARG A 32 -9.18 21.00 -21.26
N PRO A 33 -8.93 19.75 -21.67
CA PRO A 33 -9.19 18.62 -20.77
C PRO A 33 -8.43 18.88 -19.47
N SER A 34 -9.14 18.78 -18.36
CA SER A 34 -8.57 19.05 -17.04
C SER A 34 -7.41 18.10 -16.79
N GLY A 35 -6.33 18.59 -16.16
CA GLY A 35 -5.17 17.77 -15.81
C GLY A 35 -5.56 16.50 -15.04
N ILE A 36 -6.67 16.57 -14.30
CA ILE A 36 -7.29 15.46 -13.57
C ILE A 36 -7.67 14.29 -14.50
N ALA A 37 -8.16 14.55 -15.72
CA ALA A 37 -8.52 13.49 -16.65
C ALA A 37 -7.29 12.72 -17.14
N LEU A 38 -6.17 13.42 -17.36
CA LEU A 38 -4.90 12.79 -17.69
C LEU A 38 -4.33 12.03 -16.49
N SER A 39 -4.44 12.59 -15.28
CA SER A 39 -4.05 11.90 -14.04
C SER A 39 -4.86 10.61 -13.83
N ALA A 40 -6.17 10.66 -14.04
CA ALA A 40 -7.05 9.50 -13.90
C ALA A 40 -6.76 8.41 -14.92
N LEU A 41 -6.44 8.78 -16.18
CA LEU A 41 -6.04 7.84 -17.22
C LEU A 41 -4.72 7.15 -16.87
N ILE A 42 -3.72 7.92 -16.40
CA ILE A 42 -2.42 7.38 -15.98
C ILE A 42 -2.59 6.43 -14.80
N VAL A 43 -3.38 6.81 -13.79
CA VAL A 43 -3.66 5.96 -12.63
C VAL A 43 -4.41 4.69 -13.05
N GLY A 44 -5.35 4.78 -13.99
CA GLY A 44 -6.06 3.61 -14.53
C GLY A 44 -5.14 2.63 -15.26
N ILE A 45 -4.20 3.13 -16.06
CA ILE A 45 -3.21 2.29 -16.77
C ILE A 45 -2.24 1.66 -15.77
N VAL A 46 -1.74 2.42 -14.79
CA VAL A 46 -0.87 1.89 -13.73
C VAL A 46 -1.61 0.82 -12.91
N ALA A 47 -2.87 1.06 -12.54
CA ALA A 47 -3.69 0.09 -11.83
C ALA A 47 -3.95 -1.17 -12.66
N PHE A 48 -4.13 -1.05 -13.98
CA PHE A 48 -4.30 -2.19 -14.88
C PHE A 48 -3.00 -3.02 -15.01
N LEU A 49 -1.84 -2.36 -15.12
CA LEU A 49 -0.54 -3.03 -15.20
C LEU A 49 -0.13 -3.70 -13.88
N VAL A 50 -0.41 -3.05 -12.74
CA VAL A 50 -0.15 -3.59 -11.40
C VAL A 50 -1.16 -4.68 -11.01
N GLY A 51 -2.40 -4.59 -11.51
CA GLY A 51 -3.47 -5.58 -11.31
C GLY A 51 -3.24 -6.93 -12.00
N LEU A 52 -2.24 -7.05 -12.89
CA LEU A 52 -1.80 -8.32 -13.47
C LEU A 52 -0.92 -9.14 -12.50
N VAL A 53 -0.68 -8.66 -11.28
CA VAL A 53 -0.03 -9.41 -10.19
C VAL A 53 -1.10 -9.83 -9.17
N PRO A 54 -1.42 -11.13 -9.07
CA PRO A 54 -2.68 -11.62 -8.45
C PRO A 54 -2.85 -11.34 -6.95
N VAL A 55 -1.81 -10.96 -6.22
CA VAL A 55 -1.87 -10.74 -4.76
C VAL A 55 -2.21 -9.30 -4.38
N ILE A 56 -1.87 -8.32 -5.22
CA ILE A 56 -2.05 -6.88 -4.92
C ILE A 56 -3.46 -6.39 -5.31
N GLY A 57 -4.09 -7.02 -6.31
CA GLY A 57 -5.41 -6.64 -6.82
C GLY A 57 -6.55 -6.76 -5.80
N ILE A 58 -6.49 -7.74 -4.90
CA ILE A 58 -7.52 -7.95 -3.87
C ILE A 58 -7.46 -6.82 -2.82
N VAL A 59 -6.26 -6.43 -2.40
CA VAL A 59 -6.06 -5.35 -1.42
C VAL A 59 -6.49 -3.99 -1.98
N LEU A 60 -6.14 -3.71 -3.24
CA LEU A 60 -6.56 -2.48 -3.91
C LEU A 60 -8.06 -2.46 -4.24
N GLY A 61 -8.66 -3.60 -4.56
CA GLY A 61 -10.11 -3.72 -4.77
C GLY A 61 -10.91 -3.38 -3.51
N LEU A 62 -10.48 -3.87 -2.35
CA LEU A 62 -11.09 -3.54 -1.06
C LEU A 62 -10.92 -2.06 -0.69
N ALA A 63 -9.75 -1.48 -0.96
CA ALA A 63 -9.50 -0.05 -0.78
C ALA A 63 -10.38 0.82 -1.70
N GLY A 64 -10.59 0.38 -2.95
CA GLY A 64 -11.47 1.04 -3.91
C GLY A 64 -12.94 1.05 -3.48
N ILE A 65 -13.43 -0.04 -2.90
CA ILE A 65 -14.79 -0.12 -2.33
C ILE A 65 -14.94 0.86 -1.16
N GLY A 66 -13.95 0.92 -0.26
CA GLY A 66 -13.93 1.87 0.85
C GLY A 66 -13.98 3.32 0.39
N LEU A 67 -13.18 3.68 -0.62
CA LEU A 67 -13.18 5.02 -1.21
C LEU A 67 -14.50 5.33 -1.96
N GLY A 68 -15.12 4.34 -2.61
CA GLY A 68 -16.42 4.49 -3.26
C GLY A 68 -17.55 4.77 -2.25
N VAL A 69 -17.57 4.03 -1.14
CA VAL A 69 -18.53 4.25 -0.05
C VAL A 69 -18.29 5.61 0.62
N PHE A 70 -17.04 5.99 0.85
CA PHE A 70 -16.67 7.31 1.39
C PHE A 70 -17.08 8.47 0.46
N ALA A 71 -16.97 8.29 -0.86
CA ALA A 71 -17.42 9.27 -1.86
C ALA A 71 -18.95 9.45 -1.87
N LEU A 72 -19.73 8.39 -1.59
CA LEU A 72 -21.19 8.46 -1.48
C LEU A 72 -21.64 9.24 -0.24
N ILE A 73 -20.90 9.15 0.87
CA ILE A 73 -21.19 9.87 2.12
C ILE A 73 -20.97 11.39 1.97
N LYS A 74 -20.04 11.82 1.10
CA LYS A 74 -19.68 13.25 0.92
C LYS A 74 -20.50 14.01 -0.12
N LYS A 75 -21.65 13.48 -0.58
CA LYS A 75 -22.59 14.11 -1.53
C LYS A 75 -21.94 14.64 -2.83
N GLN A 76 -20.94 13.93 -3.36
CA GLN A 76 -20.37 14.20 -4.69
C GLN A 76 -21.38 13.88 -5.82
N PRO A 77 -21.25 14.44 -7.03
CA PRO A 77 -22.26 14.32 -8.08
C PRO A 77 -22.54 12.86 -8.41
N LYS A 78 -23.79 12.46 -8.18
CA LYS A 78 -24.28 11.07 -8.09
C LYS A 78 -23.90 10.21 -9.31
N GLY A 79 -23.72 10.82 -10.49
CA GLY A 79 -23.33 10.12 -11.70
C GLY A 79 -21.93 9.48 -11.64
N LEU A 80 -20.94 10.13 -11.02
CA LEU A 80 -19.55 9.64 -10.98
C LEU A 80 -19.35 8.51 -9.97
N ALA A 81 -20.07 8.56 -8.85
CA ALA A 81 -20.00 7.52 -7.82
C ALA A 81 -20.70 6.22 -8.27
N ILE A 82 -21.83 6.34 -8.98
CA ILE A 82 -22.54 5.19 -9.54
C ILE A 82 -21.72 4.54 -10.66
N THR A 83 -21.09 5.33 -11.54
CA THR A 83 -20.21 4.77 -12.57
C THR A 83 -18.97 4.14 -11.97
N GLY A 84 -18.35 4.73 -10.93
CA GLY A 84 -17.22 4.15 -10.21
C GLY A 84 -17.55 2.82 -9.53
N LEU A 85 -18.72 2.72 -8.90
CA LEU A 85 -19.19 1.47 -8.28
C LEU A 85 -19.50 0.39 -9.34
N ALA A 86 -20.16 0.77 -10.43
CA ALA A 86 -20.46 -0.14 -11.53
C ALA A 86 -19.16 -0.65 -12.19
N LEU A 87 -18.17 0.21 -12.39
CA LEU A 87 -16.88 -0.18 -12.95
C LEU A 87 -16.11 -1.11 -12.00
N ALA A 88 -16.17 -0.87 -10.69
CA ALA A 88 -15.56 -1.73 -9.68
C ALA A 88 -16.22 -3.12 -9.62
N ALA A 89 -17.56 -3.18 -9.71
CA ALA A 89 -18.28 -4.44 -9.78
C ALA A 89 -17.97 -5.22 -11.07
N VAL A 90 -17.88 -4.53 -12.21
CA VAL A 90 -17.47 -5.14 -13.49
C VAL A 90 -16.01 -5.62 -13.45
N ALA A 91 -15.11 -4.87 -12.82
CA ALA A 91 -13.71 -5.27 -12.63
C ALA A 91 -13.56 -6.50 -11.73
N LEU A 92 -14.37 -6.61 -10.66
CA LEU A 92 -14.43 -7.81 -9.82
C LEU A 92 -14.92 -9.03 -10.60
N ILE A 93 -15.97 -8.88 -11.41
CA ILE A 93 -16.50 -9.96 -12.24
C ILE A 93 -15.50 -10.34 -13.35
N ALA A 94 -14.80 -9.37 -13.95
CA ALA A 94 -13.75 -9.66 -14.93
C ALA A 94 -12.53 -10.36 -14.29
N SER A 95 -12.18 -9.99 -13.05
CA SER A 95 -11.09 -10.63 -12.30
C SER A 95 -11.38 -12.09 -11.94
N THR A 96 -12.64 -12.44 -11.67
CA THR A 96 -13.02 -13.84 -11.43
C THR A 96 -13.01 -14.67 -12.72
N VAL A 97 -13.40 -14.08 -13.86
CA VAL A 97 -13.37 -14.75 -15.17
C VAL A 97 -11.94 -14.96 -15.69
N ALA A 98 -11.00 -14.03 -15.43
CA ALA A 98 -9.59 -14.21 -15.77
C ALA A 98 -8.91 -15.35 -14.98
N THR A 99 -9.42 -15.66 -13.78
CA THR A 99 -8.92 -16.79 -12.95
C THR A 99 -9.54 -18.12 -13.38
N ALA A 100 -10.73 -18.12 -14.01
CA ALA A 100 -11.34 -19.32 -14.56
C ALA A 100 -10.66 -19.83 -15.85
N GLY A 101 -9.93 -18.97 -16.57
CA GLY A 101 -9.19 -19.34 -17.78
C GLY A 101 -7.88 -20.09 -17.52
N LEU A 102 -7.28 -19.95 -16.33
CA LEU A 102 -6.06 -20.66 -15.95
C LEU A 102 -6.33 -21.93 -15.13
N GLY A 103 -7.54 -22.08 -14.58
CA GLY A 103 -7.98 -23.29 -13.87
C GLY A 103 -8.02 -24.55 -14.75
N ALA A 104 -8.46 -24.43 -16.01
CA ALA A 104 -8.56 -25.60 -16.92
C ALA A 104 -7.19 -26.14 -17.38
N ALA A 105 -6.14 -25.31 -17.38
CA ALA A 105 -4.79 -25.73 -17.77
C ALA A 105 -4.03 -26.39 -16.60
N VAL A 106 -4.25 -25.95 -15.36
CA VAL A 106 -3.63 -26.56 -14.17
C VAL A 106 -4.27 -27.91 -13.81
N ASP A 107 -5.58 -28.06 -14.07
CA ASP A 107 -6.27 -29.35 -13.91
C ASP A 107 -5.75 -30.40 -14.89
N SER A 108 -5.42 -30.01 -16.12
CA SER A 108 -4.89 -30.93 -17.14
C SER A 108 -3.44 -31.38 -16.84
N VAL A 109 -2.62 -30.53 -16.21
CA VAL A 109 -1.26 -30.89 -15.76
C VAL A 109 -1.29 -31.77 -14.50
N SER A 110 -2.21 -31.49 -13.56
CA SER A 110 -2.39 -32.34 -12.37
C SER A 110 -2.90 -33.74 -12.69
N LYS A 111 -3.72 -33.88 -13.73
CA LYS A 111 -4.30 -35.16 -14.15
C LYS A 111 -3.24 -36.10 -14.74
N GLU A 112 -2.22 -35.54 -15.39
CA GLU A 112 -1.14 -36.30 -16.02
C GLU A 112 -0.06 -36.71 -15.00
N VAL A 113 0.21 -35.88 -13.98
CA VAL A 113 1.12 -36.23 -12.87
C VAL A 113 0.53 -37.33 -11.98
N LYS A 114 -0.78 -37.28 -11.67
CA LYS A 114 -1.46 -38.30 -10.86
C LYS A 114 -1.57 -39.67 -11.56
N LYS A 115 -1.47 -39.72 -12.89
CA LYS A 115 -1.53 -40.97 -13.66
C LYS A 115 -0.18 -41.70 -13.71
N ALA A 116 0.92 -41.02 -13.39
CA ALA A 116 2.26 -41.60 -13.39
C ALA A 116 2.70 -42.17 -12.02
N GLU A 117 1.95 -41.92 -10.94
CA GLU A 117 2.28 -42.33 -9.56
C GLU A 117 1.24 -43.29 -8.96
N SER A 118 0.66 -44.15 -9.80
CA SER A 118 -0.39 -45.10 -9.40
C SER A 118 -0.09 -46.51 -9.91
N ALA A 119 1.14 -46.97 -9.64
CA ALA A 119 1.54 -48.35 -9.88
C ALA A 119 2.58 -48.85 -8.86
N GLU A 120 2.33 -48.70 -7.55
CA GLU A 120 2.84 -49.62 -6.52
C GLU A 120 2.09 -49.37 -5.19
N VAL A 121 1.06 -50.16 -4.89
CA VAL A 121 1.04 -51.30 -3.92
C VAL A 121 0.66 -50.87 -2.48
N VAL A 122 -0.63 -51.07 -2.13
CA VAL A 122 -1.18 -51.98 -1.07
C VAL A 122 -1.23 -51.33 0.33
N GLU A 123 -2.40 -50.89 0.80
CA GLU A 123 -3.43 -51.62 1.59
C GLU A 123 -3.12 -51.62 3.11
N GLU A 124 -3.88 -50.84 3.91
CA GLU A 124 -4.68 -51.38 5.02
C GLU A 124 -5.71 -50.34 5.53
N GLU A 125 -6.80 -50.89 6.06
CA GLU A 125 -8.14 -50.37 6.30
C GLU A 125 -8.29 -49.68 7.71
N PRO A 126 -9.48 -49.28 8.21
CA PRO A 126 -9.72 -47.94 8.73
C PRO A 126 -10.13 -47.89 10.22
N ALA A 127 -10.13 -46.70 10.83
CA ALA A 127 -10.89 -46.46 12.06
C ALA A 127 -11.43 -45.02 12.15
N LYS A 128 -12.60 -44.87 11.53
CA LYS A 128 -13.71 -43.95 11.81
C LYS A 128 -13.83 -43.49 13.27
N VAL A 129 -13.93 -42.18 13.50
CA VAL A 129 -14.96 -41.55 14.37
C VAL A 129 -15.28 -40.15 13.83
N ALA A 130 -16.56 -39.93 13.53
CA ALA A 130 -17.16 -38.65 13.22
C ALA A 130 -17.71 -38.01 14.50
N GLU A 131 -17.62 -36.68 14.64
CA GLU A 131 -18.74 -35.77 15.01
C GLU A 131 -18.22 -34.35 15.31
N GLU A 132 -18.64 -33.40 14.46
CA GLU A 132 -18.96 -32.00 14.78
C GLU A 132 -20.33 -31.97 15.53
N PRO A 133 -20.80 -30.97 16.32
CA PRO A 133 -20.47 -29.52 16.37
C PRO A 133 -20.25 -28.87 17.75
N ALA A 134 -19.87 -27.59 17.71
CA ALA A 134 -19.90 -26.60 18.81
C ALA A 134 -21.31 -26.43 19.44
N PRO A 135 -21.43 -25.92 20.69
CA PRO A 135 -21.46 -24.46 20.88
C PRO A 135 -20.86 -23.95 22.22
N ALA A 136 -20.63 -22.62 22.28
CA ALA A 136 -20.35 -21.85 23.49
C ALA A 136 -21.47 -21.96 24.55
N PRO A 137 -21.18 -21.74 25.85
CA PRO A 137 -21.43 -20.40 26.42
C PRO A 137 -20.46 -19.96 27.55
N THR A 138 -20.33 -18.63 27.67
CA THR A 138 -19.88 -17.92 28.87
C THR A 138 -20.88 -18.11 30.02
N PRO A 139 -20.44 -18.27 31.29
CA PRO A 139 -20.81 -17.26 32.29
C PRO A 139 -19.72 -16.99 33.36
N GLU A 140 -19.55 -15.72 33.73
CA GLU A 140 -19.08 -15.26 35.05
C GLU A 140 -20.31 -14.67 35.78
N PRO A 141 -20.46 -14.76 37.13
CA PRO A 141 -19.55 -14.10 38.07
C PRO A 141 -19.17 -14.92 39.32
N ALA A 142 -18.07 -14.51 39.97
CA ALA A 142 -17.45 -15.08 41.17
C ALA A 142 -18.30 -14.98 42.47
N PRO A 143 -17.90 -15.68 43.56
CA PRO A 143 -17.05 -14.99 44.52
C PRO A 143 -15.86 -15.78 45.08
N THR A 144 -14.81 -15.00 45.36
CA THR A 144 -13.66 -15.18 46.26
C THR A 144 -13.63 -16.43 47.16
N SER A 145 -12.60 -17.25 46.94
CA SER A 145 -11.91 -17.99 47.99
C SER A 145 -10.39 -17.83 47.79
N LYS A 146 -9.71 -17.33 48.82
CA LYS A 146 -8.25 -17.29 48.92
C LYS A 146 -7.79 -18.55 49.63
N PRO A 147 -6.93 -19.37 49.01
CA PRO A 147 -6.02 -20.22 49.76
C PRO A 147 -4.54 -19.91 49.45
N GLU A 148 -3.80 -19.86 50.55
CA GLU A 148 -2.35 -19.93 50.79
C GLU A 148 -1.35 -20.06 49.63
N SER A 149 -0.29 -19.25 49.78
CA SER A 149 0.89 -19.13 48.93
C SER A 149 1.66 -20.43 48.75
N LYS A 150 1.51 -21.00 47.55
CA LYS A 150 2.48 -21.88 46.89
C LYS A 150 3.76 -21.08 46.57
N PRO A 151 4.97 -21.64 46.66
CA PRO A 151 6.19 -20.91 46.32
C PRO A 151 6.09 -20.38 44.89
N GLU A 152 6.30 -19.06 44.72
CA GLU A 152 6.25 -18.39 43.43
C GLU A 152 7.17 -19.12 42.43
N PRO A 153 6.65 -19.62 41.31
CA PRO A 153 7.53 -20.07 40.24
C PRO A 153 8.32 -18.84 39.77
N LYS A 154 9.63 -18.99 39.59
CA LYS A 154 10.49 -17.97 38.94
C LYS A 154 9.74 -17.41 37.72
N PRO A 155 9.76 -16.10 37.47
CA PRO A 155 8.97 -15.52 36.38
C PRO A 155 9.38 -16.18 35.05
N GLN A 156 8.50 -17.03 34.55
CA GLN A 156 8.60 -17.62 33.22
C GLN A 156 7.73 -16.80 32.29
N PHE A 157 8.20 -16.55 31.06
CA PHE A 157 7.44 -15.79 30.07
C PHE A 157 6.04 -16.37 29.88
N THR A 158 5.06 -15.49 29.70
CA THR A 158 3.69 -15.89 29.35
C THR A 158 3.67 -16.60 28.00
N MET A 159 2.60 -17.32 27.69
CA MET A 159 2.48 -17.93 26.35
C MET A 159 2.44 -16.86 25.25
N GLY A 160 1.80 -15.71 25.51
CA GLY A 160 1.77 -14.56 24.61
C GLY A 160 3.17 -14.05 24.29
N GLN A 161 3.99 -13.82 25.32
CA GLN A 161 5.39 -13.41 25.17
C GLN A 161 6.22 -14.43 24.39
N LYS A 162 6.09 -15.74 24.69
CA LYS A 162 6.82 -16.80 23.97
C LYS A 162 6.46 -16.82 22.48
N ASN A 163 5.17 -16.73 22.17
CA ASN A 163 4.68 -16.72 20.79
C ASN A 163 5.12 -15.45 20.04
N ALA A 164 5.05 -14.29 20.68
CA ALA A 164 5.50 -13.02 20.12
C ALA A 164 7.02 -13.05 19.83
N ILE A 165 7.84 -13.59 20.75
CA ILE A 165 9.29 -13.77 20.52
C ILE A 165 9.55 -14.67 19.32
N SER A 166 8.85 -15.81 19.24
CA SER A 166 9.01 -16.74 18.11
C SER A 166 8.66 -16.05 16.79
N LYS A 167 7.57 -15.28 16.77
CA LYS A 167 7.13 -14.55 15.59
C LYS A 167 8.11 -13.45 15.19
N ALA A 168 8.58 -12.66 16.16
CA ALA A 168 9.57 -11.61 15.95
C ALA A 168 10.84 -12.16 15.29
N LYS A 169 11.34 -13.32 15.74
CA LYS A 169 12.48 -14.01 15.12
C LYS A 169 12.19 -14.42 13.67
N SER A 170 11.04 -15.04 13.42
CA SER A 170 10.65 -15.42 12.05
C SER A 170 10.59 -14.23 11.09
N TYR A 171 10.15 -13.06 11.57
CA TYR A 171 10.16 -11.85 10.76
C TYR A 171 11.58 -11.37 10.43
N LEU A 172 12.48 -11.34 11.43
CA LEU A 172 13.87 -10.93 11.25
C LEU A 172 14.67 -11.91 10.37
N ASP A 173 14.30 -13.18 10.36
CA ASP A 173 14.87 -14.18 9.44
C ASP A 173 14.46 -13.92 7.99
N TYR A 174 13.22 -13.45 7.76
CA TYR A 174 12.67 -13.22 6.43
C TYR A 174 13.05 -11.85 5.84
N SER A 175 12.99 -10.78 6.63
CA SER A 175 13.19 -9.41 6.15
C SER A 175 13.81 -8.52 7.24
N ALA A 176 14.39 -7.39 6.82
CA ALA A 176 14.94 -6.41 7.73
C ALA A 176 13.83 -5.51 8.33
N PHE A 177 13.87 -5.32 9.65
CA PHE A 177 12.94 -4.46 10.38
C PHE A 177 13.67 -3.54 11.35
N SER A 178 13.12 -2.33 11.51
CA SER A 178 13.44 -1.49 12.65
C SER A 178 12.78 -2.05 13.92
N ARG A 179 13.29 -1.68 15.10
CA ARG A 179 12.67 -2.06 16.38
C ARG A 179 11.19 -1.65 16.41
N SER A 180 10.90 -0.40 16.06
CA SER A 180 9.53 0.13 16.10
C SER A 180 8.64 -0.48 15.01
N GLY A 181 9.20 -0.76 13.82
CA GLY A 181 8.50 -1.44 12.73
C GLY A 181 8.10 -2.87 13.09
N LEU A 182 9.01 -3.62 13.73
CA LEU A 182 8.72 -4.99 14.16
C LEU A 182 7.64 -5.04 15.25
N ILE A 183 7.67 -4.10 16.21
CA ILE A 183 6.60 -3.98 17.22
C ILE A 183 5.25 -3.77 16.54
N LYS A 184 5.15 -2.78 15.64
CA LYS A 184 3.91 -2.50 14.90
C LYS A 184 3.44 -3.69 14.06
N GLN A 185 4.36 -4.45 13.48
CA GLN A 185 4.02 -5.65 12.72
C GLN A 185 3.38 -6.73 13.61
N LEU A 186 3.91 -6.94 14.81
CA LEU A 186 3.31 -7.88 15.78
C LEU A 186 1.96 -7.38 16.30
N GLU A 187 1.82 -6.08 16.57
CA GLU A 187 0.52 -5.50 16.95
C GLU A 187 -0.52 -5.68 15.85
N PHE A 188 -0.13 -5.49 14.59
CA PHE A 188 -0.99 -5.75 13.44
C PHE A 188 -1.42 -7.22 13.33
N GLU A 189 -0.57 -8.16 13.72
CA GLU A 189 -0.93 -9.59 13.83
C GLU A 189 -1.82 -9.91 15.05
N GLY A 190 -2.12 -8.92 15.90
CA GLY A 190 -3.02 -9.06 17.05
C GLY A 190 -2.32 -9.42 18.36
N PHE A 191 -0.99 -9.34 18.44
CA PHE A 191 -0.30 -9.41 19.72
C PHE A 191 -0.60 -8.16 20.55
N ALA A 192 -0.76 -8.33 21.87
CA ALA A 192 -0.87 -7.19 22.76
C ALA A 192 0.41 -6.35 22.71
N THR A 193 0.30 -5.02 22.78
CA THR A 193 1.42 -4.08 22.74
C THR A 193 2.53 -4.45 23.75
N ASP A 194 2.15 -4.86 24.95
CA ASP A 194 3.11 -5.27 25.99
C ASP A 194 3.88 -6.53 25.59
N ASP A 195 3.20 -7.53 25.01
CA ASP A 195 3.83 -8.78 24.53
C ASP A 195 4.71 -8.53 23.29
N ALA A 196 4.27 -7.66 22.38
CA ALA A 196 5.02 -7.28 21.18
C ALA A 196 6.30 -6.51 21.54
N THR A 197 6.19 -5.51 22.41
CA THR A 197 7.35 -4.73 22.91
C THR A 197 8.30 -5.64 23.65
N PHE A 198 7.78 -6.47 24.56
CA PHE A 198 8.56 -7.47 25.28
C PHE A 198 9.30 -8.40 24.32
N ALA A 199 8.62 -8.91 23.29
CA ALA A 199 9.24 -9.82 22.34
C ALA A 199 10.40 -9.18 21.59
N VAL A 200 10.20 -7.99 21.04
CA VAL A 200 11.22 -7.27 20.27
C VAL A 200 12.43 -6.90 21.14
N ASP A 201 12.23 -6.60 22.42
CA ASP A 201 13.34 -6.34 23.35
C ASP A 201 14.11 -7.61 23.73
N ASN A 202 13.48 -8.79 23.64
CA ASN A 202 14.07 -10.07 24.00
C ASN A 202 14.63 -10.87 22.81
N VAL A 203 14.40 -10.47 21.56
CA VAL A 203 15.03 -11.13 20.40
C VAL A 203 16.51 -10.80 20.25
N GLN A 204 17.02 -9.80 20.97
CA GLN A 204 18.44 -9.39 20.96
C GLN A 204 18.98 -9.13 19.54
N ALA A 205 18.14 -8.53 18.69
CA ALA A 205 18.55 -8.16 17.34
C ALA A 205 19.58 -7.02 17.38
N ASP A 206 20.55 -7.09 16.47
CA ASP A 206 21.44 -5.97 16.19
C ASP A 206 20.71 -5.01 15.24
N TRP A 207 20.16 -3.93 15.80
CA TRP A 207 19.37 -2.96 15.05
C TRP A 207 20.19 -2.18 14.02
N ASN A 208 21.48 -1.99 14.25
CA ASN A 208 22.39 -1.40 13.26
C ASN A 208 22.58 -2.36 12.08
N ALA A 209 22.75 -3.66 12.34
CA ALA A 209 22.82 -4.68 11.29
C ALA A 209 21.49 -4.80 10.52
N GLN A 210 20.35 -4.69 11.19
CA GLN A 210 19.03 -4.65 10.54
C GLN A 210 18.88 -3.43 9.63
N SER A 211 19.34 -2.24 10.09
CA SER A 211 19.36 -1.02 9.27
C SER A 211 20.23 -1.20 8.03
N ALA A 212 21.43 -1.75 8.18
CA ALA A 212 22.33 -2.03 7.05
C ALA A 212 21.72 -3.02 6.04
N LYS A 213 21.06 -4.08 6.52
CA LYS A 213 20.35 -5.03 5.65
C LYS A 213 19.21 -4.34 4.89
N LYS A 214 18.39 -3.54 5.58
CA LYS A 214 17.30 -2.78 4.95
C LYS A 214 17.82 -1.77 3.93
N ALA A 215 18.93 -1.10 4.24
CA ALA A 215 19.59 -0.16 3.35
C ALA A 215 20.05 -0.86 2.05
N ALA A 216 20.66 -2.04 2.19
CA ALA A 216 21.07 -2.86 1.05
C ALA A 216 19.86 -3.29 0.21
N ASP A 217 18.81 -3.82 0.86
CA ASP A 217 17.58 -4.24 0.21
C ASP A 217 16.98 -3.10 -0.63
N TYR A 218 16.93 -1.86 -0.12
CA TYR A 218 16.45 -0.72 -0.90
C TYR A 218 17.29 -0.43 -2.13
N LEU A 219 18.62 -0.48 -1.99
CA LEU A 219 19.54 -0.18 -3.08
C LEU A 219 19.52 -1.24 -4.19
N GLU A 220 19.06 -2.45 -3.91
CA GLU A 220 18.82 -3.46 -4.95
C GLU A 220 17.69 -3.07 -5.91
N TYR A 221 16.68 -2.34 -5.45
CA TYR A 221 15.51 -1.97 -6.26
C TYR A 221 15.56 -0.55 -6.82
N THR A 222 16.19 0.39 -6.12
CA THR A 222 16.27 1.79 -6.57
C THR A 222 17.51 2.51 -6.02
N ALA A 223 18.01 3.46 -6.80
CA ALA A 223 19.08 4.34 -6.34
C ALA A 223 18.53 5.39 -5.34
N PHE A 224 19.31 5.68 -4.31
CA PHE A 224 19.08 6.77 -3.36
C PHE A 224 20.31 7.69 -3.31
N SER A 225 20.14 8.92 -2.83
CA SER A 225 21.27 9.67 -2.27
C SER A 225 21.51 9.23 -0.81
N ARG A 226 22.67 9.55 -0.22
CA ARG A 226 22.96 9.28 1.19
C ARG A 226 21.83 9.77 2.11
N ASP A 227 21.50 11.07 2.03
CA ASP A 227 20.49 11.68 2.89
C ASP A 227 19.08 11.14 2.59
N GLY A 228 18.79 10.80 1.32
CA GLY A 228 17.53 10.18 0.93
C GLY A 228 17.37 8.78 1.54
N LEU A 229 18.43 7.98 1.55
CA LEU A 229 18.42 6.65 2.16
C LEU A 229 18.28 6.74 3.68
N ILE A 230 18.97 7.67 4.33
CA ILE A 230 18.82 7.92 5.78
C ILE A 230 17.37 8.28 6.11
N THR A 231 16.79 9.23 5.36
CA THR A 231 15.39 9.64 5.54
C THR A 231 14.43 8.46 5.36
N GLN A 232 14.70 7.58 4.39
CA GLN A 232 13.88 6.40 4.14
C GLN A 232 13.97 5.40 5.31
N LEU A 233 15.16 5.17 5.87
CA LEU A 233 15.35 4.28 7.01
C LEU A 233 14.70 4.86 8.29
N GLU A 234 14.80 6.17 8.51
CA GLU A 234 14.06 6.84 9.60
C GLU A 234 12.55 6.69 9.43
N PHE A 235 12.04 6.77 8.19
CA PHE A 235 10.63 6.53 7.89
C PHE A 235 10.21 5.07 8.19
N GLU A 236 11.08 4.09 7.91
CA GLU A 236 10.90 2.70 8.32
C GLU A 236 10.98 2.50 9.85
N GLY A 237 11.32 3.56 10.60
CA GLY A 237 11.29 3.60 12.06
C GLY A 237 12.61 3.25 12.73
N PHE A 238 13.73 3.27 12.00
CA PHE A 238 15.06 3.26 12.59
C PHE A 238 15.36 4.61 13.27
N THR A 239 16.18 4.60 14.31
CA THR A 239 16.70 5.83 14.91
C THR A 239 17.62 6.56 13.93
N PRO A 240 17.83 7.88 14.08
CA PRO A 240 18.76 8.63 13.22
C PRO A 240 20.17 8.01 13.20
N GLU A 241 20.63 7.50 14.34
CA GLU A 241 21.93 6.84 14.47
C GLU A 241 21.98 5.52 13.70
N GLU A 242 20.95 4.68 13.83
CA GLU A 242 20.85 3.41 13.08
C GLU A 242 20.69 3.66 11.58
N ALA A 243 19.91 4.65 11.17
CA ALA A 243 19.72 5.01 9.76
C ALA A 243 21.03 5.51 9.14
N ALA A 244 21.76 6.38 9.85
CA ALA A 244 23.09 6.82 9.43
C ALA A 244 24.09 5.66 9.36
N PHE A 245 24.05 4.73 10.32
CA PHE A 245 24.87 3.52 10.28
C PHE A 245 24.56 2.67 9.05
N GLY A 246 23.27 2.42 8.78
CA GLY A 246 22.81 1.61 7.64
C GLY A 246 23.25 2.20 6.31
N ALA A 247 23.12 3.52 6.13
CA ALA A 247 23.61 4.20 4.93
C ALA A 247 25.14 4.07 4.77
N ASN A 248 25.91 4.28 5.84
CA ASN A 248 27.37 4.13 5.77
C ASN A 248 27.79 2.68 5.45
N ALA A 249 27.07 1.69 6.00
CA ALA A 249 27.37 0.28 5.79
C ALA A 249 27.24 -0.18 4.32
N VAL A 250 26.48 0.55 3.50
CA VAL A 250 26.28 0.27 2.08
C VAL A 250 27.12 1.17 1.16
N GLY A 251 28.09 1.91 1.70
CA GLY A 251 29.12 2.62 0.93
C GLY A 251 28.95 4.14 0.83
N TYR A 252 28.17 4.75 1.73
CA TYR A 252 28.07 6.22 1.87
C TYR A 252 28.98 6.82 2.95
#